data_AF-A0A2V8LRE4-F1
#
_entry.id   AF-A0A2V8LRE4-F1
#
_cell.length_a   1.000
_cell.length_b   1.000
_cell.length_c   1.000
_cell.angle_alpha   90.00
_cell.angle_beta   90.00
_cell.angle_gamma   90.00
#
_symmetry.space_group_name_H-M   'P 1'
#
loop_
_entity.id
_entity.type
_entity.pdbx_description
1 polymer ?
#
loop_
_entity_poly.entity_id
_entity_poly.type
_entity_poly.pdbx_seq_one_letter_code
_entity_poly.pdbx_strand_id
1 'polypeptide(L)'
;MSAIRQVHWGRIVVAGLLSEVAVFVIFLLLLIAATLAGAPDVARPMSTLDYIDAILSSFAMVFLFTLWLGKRIESGFILHGALVGVVGILLFAIMWVATTGSLAQPPLYVVAHLLKVLGGIAGGLVVERRRRRVLRVERAQVGS
;
A
#
# COMPACT_ATOMS: atom_id res chain seq x y z
N MET A 1 -7.37 -28.73 13.42
CA MET A 1 -6.16 -27.87 13.41
C MET A 1 -6.25 -26.96 12.20
N SER A 2 -6.35 -25.64 12.40
CA SER A 2 -6.45 -24.67 11.32
C SER A 2 -5.26 -24.85 10.38
N ALA A 3 -5.50 -25.12 9.10
CA ALA A 3 -4.43 -25.15 8.10
C ALA A 3 -3.73 -23.79 8.15
N ILE A 4 -2.50 -23.77 8.69
CA ILE A 4 -1.71 -22.55 8.79
C ILE A 4 -1.50 -22.08 7.36
N ARG A 5 -2.21 -21.02 6.95
CA ARG A 5 -1.94 -20.37 5.65
C ARG A 5 -0.48 -19.97 5.67
N GLN A 6 0.31 -20.49 4.74
CA GLN A 6 1.70 -20.09 4.61
C GLN A 6 1.73 -18.57 4.32
N VAL A 7 2.33 -17.82 5.24
CA VAL A 7 2.50 -16.38 5.11
C VAL A 7 3.83 -16.11 4.43
N HIS A 8 3.77 -15.50 3.25
CA HIS A 8 4.96 -15.21 2.44
C HIS A 8 5.63 -13.91 2.89
N TRP A 9 6.20 -13.89 4.11
CA TRP A 9 6.75 -12.69 4.76
C TRP A 9 7.72 -11.88 3.90
N GLY A 10 8.70 -12.53 3.26
CA GLY A 10 9.66 -11.83 2.41
C GLY A 10 8.99 -11.04 1.28
N ARG A 11 7.92 -11.59 0.69
CA ARG A 11 7.17 -10.91 -0.37
C ARG A 11 6.26 -9.81 0.14
N ILE A 12 5.71 -9.97 1.35
CA ILE A 12 4.97 -8.91 2.04
C ILE A 12 5.90 -7.72 2.30
N VAL A 13 7.09 -7.97 2.83
CA VAL A 13 8.08 -6.91 3.11
C VAL A 13 8.51 -6.20 1.82
N VAL A 14 8.81 -6.96 0.76
CA VAL A 14 9.16 -6.37 -0.54
C VAL A 14 8.01 -5.53 -1.11
N ALA A 15 6.77 -6.03 -1.09
CA ALA A 15 5.63 -5.29 -1.58
C ALA A 15 5.39 -4.01 -0.76
N GLY A 16 5.51 -4.08 0.57
CA GLY A 16 5.38 -2.92 1.46
C GLY A 16 6.45 -1.87 1.22
N LEU A 17 7.71 -2.30 1.10
CA LEU A 17 8.83 -1.43 0.78
C LEU A 17 8.64 -0.74 -0.57
N LEU A 18 8.29 -1.49 -1.62
CA LEU A 18 8.07 -0.92 -2.94
C LEU A 18 6.88 0.06 -2.95
N SER A 19 5.81 -0.21 -2.19
CA SER A 19 4.71 0.75 -2.05
C SER A 19 5.12 2.04 -1.36
N GLU A 20 5.94 1.98 -0.31
CA GLU A 20 6.45 3.20 0.35
C GLU A 20 7.37 3.98 -0.58
N VAL A 21 8.31 3.30 -1.24
CA VAL A 21 9.19 3.94 -2.23
C VAL A 21 8.37 4.65 -3.30
N ALA A 22 7.29 4.03 -3.80
CA ALA A 22 6.41 4.66 -4.78
C ALA A 22 5.68 5.89 -4.21
N VAL A 23 5.17 5.82 -2.97
CA VAL A 23 4.57 6.98 -2.28
C VAL A 23 5.58 8.12 -2.19
N PHE A 24 6.82 7.85 -1.75
CA PHE A 24 7.87 8.86 -1.66
C PHE A 24 8.26 9.45 -3.01
N VAL A 25 8.34 8.63 -4.05
CA VAL A 25 8.62 9.11 -5.41
C VAL A 25 7.52 10.07 -5.87
N ILE A 26 6.24 9.75 -5.63
CA ILE A 26 5.12 10.64 -5.99
C ILE A 26 5.22 11.95 -5.22
N PHE A 27 5.44 11.90 -3.90
CA PHE A 27 5.64 13.08 -3.06
C PHE A 27 6.75 13.99 -3.60
N LEU A 28 7.93 13.43 -3.90
CA LEU A 28 9.07 14.18 -4.41
C LEU A 28 8.78 14.80 -5.79
N LEU A 29 8.12 14.07 -6.68
CA LEU A 29 7.72 14.57 -7.99
C LEU A 29 6.73 15.73 -7.87
N LEU A 30 5.74 15.63 -6.97
CA LEU A 30 4.78 16.71 -6.72
C LEU A 30 5.47 17.95 -6.12
N LEU A 31 6.42 17.75 -5.20
CA LEU A 31 7.19 18.84 -4.61
C LEU A 31 8.03 19.58 -5.67
N ILE A 32 8.73 18.83 -6.53
CA ILE A 32 9.51 19.40 -7.65
C ILE A 32 8.57 20.15 -8.61
N ALA A 33 7.44 19.54 -8.99
CA ALA A 33 6.47 20.16 -9.89
C ALA A 33 5.90 21.47 -9.32
N ALA A 34 5.55 21.48 -8.03
CA ALA A 34 5.07 22.68 -7.34
C ALA A 34 6.14 23.79 -7.27
N THR A 35 7.40 23.41 -7.05
CA THR A 35 8.54 24.33 -7.04
C THR A 35 8.73 24.98 -8.41
N LEU A 36 8.71 24.17 -9.48
CA LEU A 36 8.85 24.64 -10.86
C LEU A 36 7.66 25.50 -11.32
N ALA A 37 6.47 25.24 -10.77
CA ALA A 37 5.27 26.04 -11.04
C ALA A 37 5.25 27.38 -10.31
N GLY A 38 6.25 27.70 -9.48
CA GLY A 38 6.30 28.93 -8.71
C GLY A 38 5.19 29.03 -7.65
N ALA A 39 4.77 27.90 -7.08
CA ALA A 39 3.70 27.82 -6.09
C ALA A 39 4.26 27.55 -4.67
N PRO A 40 4.88 28.54 -4.01
CA PRO A 40 5.62 28.36 -2.76
C PRO A 40 4.74 27.86 -1.60
N ASP A 41 3.45 28.17 -1.61
CA ASP A 41 2.51 27.75 -0.56
C ASP A 41 2.33 26.24 -0.47
N VAL A 42 2.42 25.56 -1.62
CA VAL A 42 2.28 24.09 -1.74
C VAL A 42 3.60 23.36 -1.96
N ALA A 43 4.65 24.06 -2.42
CA ALA A 43 6.01 23.55 -2.63
C ALA A 43 6.81 23.38 -1.32
N ARG A 44 6.18 22.86 -0.28
CA ARG A 44 6.80 22.60 1.02
C ARG A 44 6.23 21.34 1.66
N PRO A 45 7.02 20.61 2.47
CA PRO A 45 6.50 19.52 3.29
C PRO A 45 5.36 20.00 4.18
N MET A 46 4.43 19.11 4.50
CA MET A 46 3.25 19.38 5.34
C MET A 46 2.32 20.46 4.77
N SER A 47 2.34 20.67 3.45
CA SER A 47 1.35 21.49 2.75
C SER A 47 0.04 20.71 2.52
N THR A 48 -1.01 21.40 2.11
CA THR A 48 -2.28 20.76 1.72
C THR A 48 -2.07 19.72 0.62
N LEU A 49 -1.15 19.97 -0.32
CA LEU A 49 -0.84 19.04 -1.40
C LEU A 49 -0.19 17.75 -0.88
N ASP A 50 0.73 17.86 0.08
CA ASP A 50 1.36 16.71 0.73
C ASP A 50 0.33 15.83 1.45
N TYR A 51 -0.62 16.43 2.18
CA TYR A 51 -1.68 15.64 2.82
C TYR A 51 -2.61 14.94 1.84
N ILE A 52 -2.97 15.61 0.74
CA ILE A 52 -3.80 15.00 -0.32
C ILE A 52 -3.05 13.84 -0.96
N ASP A 53 -1.77 14.03 -1.30
CA ASP A 53 -0.93 12.96 -1.82
C ASP A 53 -0.85 11.80 -0.84
N ALA A 54 -0.44 12.05 0.41
CA ALA A 54 -0.30 11.02 1.43
C ALA A 54 -1.56 10.16 1.57
N ILE A 55 -2.75 10.73 1.50
CA ILE A 55 -4.03 9.99 1.55
C ILE A 55 -4.20 9.14 0.28
N LEU A 56 -4.07 9.75 -0.91
CA LEU A 56 -4.34 9.09 -2.19
C LEU A 56 -3.29 8.01 -2.53
N SER A 57 -2.00 8.36 -2.44
CA SER A 57 -0.90 7.45 -2.79
C SER A 57 -0.77 6.31 -1.78
N SER A 58 -1.05 6.54 -0.48
CA SER A 58 -1.08 5.46 0.52
C SER A 58 -2.08 4.36 0.17
N PHE A 59 -3.30 4.73 -0.21
CA PHE A 59 -4.28 3.74 -0.67
C PHE A 59 -3.84 3.11 -2.00
N ALA A 60 -3.54 3.95 -3.00
CA ALA A 60 -3.34 3.52 -4.38
C ALA A 60 -2.10 2.63 -4.53
N MET A 61 -0.96 3.01 -3.94
CA MET A 61 0.27 2.25 -4.08
C MET A 61 0.19 0.93 -3.34
N VAL A 62 -0.33 0.91 -2.11
CA VAL A 62 -0.49 -0.36 -1.37
C VAL A 62 -1.48 -1.29 -2.10
N PHE A 63 -2.56 -0.74 -2.64
CA PHE A 63 -3.48 -1.49 -3.48
C PHE A 63 -2.79 -2.12 -4.70
N LEU A 64 -2.07 -1.33 -5.49
CA LEU A 64 -1.37 -1.78 -6.70
C LEU A 64 -0.30 -2.83 -6.39
N PHE A 65 0.51 -2.62 -5.36
CA PHE A 65 1.53 -3.59 -4.96
C PHE A 65 0.94 -4.86 -4.35
N THR A 66 -0.25 -4.78 -3.73
CA THR A 66 -0.99 -5.98 -3.33
C THR A 66 -1.51 -6.76 -4.54
N LEU A 67 -2.01 -6.09 -5.59
CA LEU A 67 -2.39 -6.77 -6.84
C LEU A 67 -1.19 -7.48 -7.48
N TRP A 68 -0.02 -6.84 -7.46
CA TRP A 68 1.23 -7.43 -7.95
C TRP A 68 1.65 -8.64 -7.11
N LEU A 69 1.61 -8.53 -5.77
CA LEU A 69 1.90 -9.62 -4.84
C LEU A 69 0.97 -10.82 -5.08
N GLY A 70 -0.31 -10.56 -5.33
CA GLY A 70 -1.33 -11.56 -5.62
C GLY A 70 -1.06 -12.45 -6.84
N LYS A 71 -0.19 -12.01 -7.77
CA LYS A 71 0.27 -12.85 -8.89
C LYS A 71 1.19 -13.98 -8.44
N ARG A 72 1.84 -13.82 -7.27
CA ARG A 72 2.91 -14.71 -6.81
C ARG A 72 2.48 -15.63 -5.66
N ILE A 73 1.43 -15.29 -4.90
CA ILE A 73 0.95 -16.08 -3.75
C ILE A 73 -0.27 -16.95 -4.11
N GLU A 74 -0.46 -18.06 -3.40
CA GLU A 74 -1.51 -19.04 -3.69
C GLU A 74 -2.82 -18.77 -2.93
N SER A 75 -2.73 -18.27 -1.69
CA SER A 75 -3.90 -18.07 -0.83
C SER A 75 -3.69 -16.98 0.23
N GLY A 76 -4.78 -16.59 0.92
CA GLY A 76 -4.70 -15.61 2.00
C GLY A 76 -4.48 -14.17 1.53
N PHE A 77 -4.98 -13.83 0.35
CA PHE A 77 -4.74 -12.55 -0.31
C PHE A 77 -5.10 -11.32 0.54
N ILE A 78 -6.24 -11.36 1.26
CA ILE A 78 -6.67 -10.27 2.15
C ILE A 78 -5.68 -10.06 3.30
N LEU A 79 -5.26 -11.15 3.94
CA LEU A 79 -4.29 -11.09 5.05
C LEU A 79 -2.93 -10.56 4.55
N HIS A 80 -2.43 -11.07 3.43
CA HIS A 80 -1.19 -10.58 2.83
C HIS A 80 -1.29 -9.10 2.50
N GLY A 81 -2.38 -8.65 1.88
CA GLY A 81 -2.62 -7.25 1.58
C GLY A 81 -2.66 -6.36 2.83
N ALA A 82 -3.41 -6.76 3.85
CA ALA A 82 -3.46 -6.04 5.12
C ALA A 82 -2.05 -5.91 5.75
N LEU A 83 -1.27 -6.99 5.73
CA LEU A 83 0.11 -6.99 6.24
C LEU A 83 1.06 -6.12 5.41
N VAL A 84 0.86 -6.01 4.09
CA VAL A 84 1.60 -5.05 3.25
C VAL A 84 1.35 -3.62 3.74
N GLY A 85 0.09 -3.27 4.00
CA GLY A 85 -0.26 -1.96 4.57
C GLY A 85 0.38 -1.71 5.94
N VAL A 86 0.36 -2.71 6.83
CA VAL A 86 1.01 -2.63 8.15
C VAL A 86 2.52 -2.44 8.03
N VAL A 87 3.19 -3.19 7.15
CA VAL A 87 4.62 -3.00 6.89
C VAL A 87 4.88 -1.59 6.35
N GLY A 88 4.03 -1.07 5.46
CA GLY A 88 4.15 0.30 4.97
C GLY A 88 4.08 1.35 6.09
N ILE A 89 3.15 1.18 7.05
CA ILE A 89 3.07 2.04 8.24
C ILE A 89 4.36 1.97 9.06
N LEU A 90 4.89 0.77 9.30
CA LEU A 90 6.12 0.58 10.08
C LEU A 90 7.33 1.21 9.38
N LEU A 91 7.47 1.03 8.07
CA LEU A 91 8.55 1.61 7.28
C LEU A 91 8.47 3.15 7.30
N PHE A 92 7.27 3.71 7.12
CA PHE A 92 7.07 5.14 7.24
C PHE A 92 7.44 5.64 8.64
N ALA A 93 7.00 4.96 9.70
CA ALA A 93 7.29 5.35 11.08
C ALA A 93 8.79 5.30 11.40
N ILE A 94 9.49 4.25 10.94
CA ILE A 94 10.95 4.13 11.09
C ILE A 94 11.65 5.30 10.40
N MET A 95 11.28 5.59 9.16
CA MET A 95 11.85 6.71 8.41
C MET A 95 11.54 8.06 9.06
N TRP A 96 10.30 8.25 9.51
CA TRP A 96 9.85 9.46 10.20
C TRP A 96 10.67 9.71 11.46
N VAL A 97 10.85 8.69 12.31
CA VAL A 97 11.67 8.80 13.52
C VAL A 97 13.14 9.05 13.17
N ALA A 98 13.67 8.35 12.16
CA ALA A 98 15.05 8.53 11.74
C ALA A 98 15.36 9.95 11.23
N THR A 99 14.36 10.62 10.64
CA THR A 99 14.52 11.98 10.08
C THR A 99 14.14 13.10 11.06
N THR A 100 13.21 12.86 11.98
CA THR A 100 12.68 13.89 12.89
C THR A 100 13.08 13.71 14.35
N GLY A 101 13.57 12.53 14.74
CA GLY A 101 13.83 12.17 16.14
C GLY A 101 12.56 12.02 16.99
N SER A 102 11.37 12.01 16.39
CA SER A 102 10.09 12.01 17.10
C SER A 102 9.10 11.00 16.54
N LEU A 103 8.26 10.43 17.40
CA LEU A 103 7.09 9.64 16.99
C LEU A 103 5.86 10.52 16.74
N ALA A 104 5.90 11.80 17.10
CA ALA A 104 4.80 12.72 16.89
C ALA A 104 4.64 13.01 15.40
N GLN A 105 3.49 12.60 14.85
CA GLN A 105 3.12 12.82 13.46
C GLN A 105 1.90 13.75 13.40
N PRO A 106 1.76 14.57 12.35
CA PRO A 106 0.52 15.28 12.09
C PRO A 106 -0.70 14.34 12.12
N PRO A 107 -1.81 14.72 12.80
CA PRO A 107 -2.97 13.84 12.96
C PRO A 107 -3.56 13.31 11.65
N LEU A 108 -3.42 14.07 10.55
CA LEU A 108 -3.90 13.65 9.23
C LEU A 108 -3.18 12.41 8.68
N TYR A 109 -1.94 12.13 9.08
CA TYR A 109 -1.25 10.91 8.66
C TYR A 109 -1.90 9.64 9.23
N VAL A 110 -2.67 9.73 10.32
CA VAL A 110 -3.45 8.59 10.82
C VAL A 110 -4.44 8.10 9.74
N VAL A 111 -5.06 9.02 9.01
CA VAL A 111 -5.97 8.67 7.90
C VAL A 111 -5.20 7.98 6.78
N ALA A 112 -4.03 8.50 6.41
CA ALA A 112 -3.17 7.89 5.40
C ALA A 112 -2.76 6.46 5.80
N HIS A 113 -2.39 6.23 7.07
CA HIS A 113 -2.05 4.90 7.59
C HIS A 113 -3.22 3.92 7.51
N LEU A 114 -4.42 4.34 7.91
CA LEU A 114 -5.62 3.51 7.75
C LEU A 114 -5.86 3.15 6.29
N LEU A 115 -5.67 4.12 5.39
CA LEU A 115 -5.80 3.90 3.95
C LEU A 115 -4.77 2.93 3.38
N LYS A 116 -3.55 2.84 3.92
CA LYS A 116 -2.60 1.78 3.54
C LYS A 116 -3.18 0.40 3.78
N VAL A 117 -3.71 0.17 4.98
CA VAL A 117 -4.33 -1.12 5.33
C VAL A 117 -5.56 -1.41 4.47
N LEU A 118 -6.42 -0.42 4.27
CA LEU A 118 -7.61 -0.56 3.43
C LEU A 118 -7.27 -0.81 1.96
N GLY A 119 -6.24 -0.14 1.42
CA GLY A 119 -5.72 -0.38 0.07
C GLY A 119 -5.22 -1.81 -0.08
N GLY A 120 -4.50 -2.31 0.92
CA GLY A 120 -4.05 -3.70 0.98
C GLY A 120 -5.20 -4.70 1.01
N ILE A 121 -6.18 -4.50 1.90
CA ILE A 121 -7.38 -5.34 1.98
C ILE A 121 -8.13 -5.34 0.65
N ALA A 122 -8.36 -4.17 0.06
CA ALA A 122 -9.05 -4.03 -1.23
C ALA A 122 -8.30 -4.75 -2.36
N GLY A 123 -6.97 -4.62 -2.42
CA GLY A 123 -6.14 -5.34 -3.38
C GLY A 123 -6.26 -6.86 -3.21
N GLY A 124 -6.21 -7.33 -1.96
CA GLY A 124 -6.37 -8.74 -1.62
C GLY A 124 -7.75 -9.29 -2.03
N LEU A 125 -8.82 -8.53 -1.78
CA LEU A 125 -10.19 -8.87 -2.20
C LEU A 125 -10.31 -8.99 -3.73
N VAL A 126 -9.70 -8.07 -4.48
CA VAL A 126 -9.71 -8.11 -5.95
C VAL A 126 -9.00 -9.35 -6.46
N VAL A 127 -7.83 -9.69 -5.91
CA VAL A 127 -7.08 -10.89 -6.31
C VAL A 127 -7.87 -12.16 -5.99
N GLU A 128 -8.46 -12.25 -4.80
CA GLU A 128 -9.27 -13.39 -4.40
C GLU A 128 -10.47 -13.60 -5.32
N ARG A 129 -11.19 -12.52 -5.66
CA ARG A 129 -12.31 -12.57 -6.60
C ARG A 129 -11.88 -13.04 -8.00
N ARG A 130 -10.73 -12.58 -8.49
CA ARG A 130 -10.18 -13.02 -9.79
C ARG A 130 -9.85 -14.51 -9.78
N ARG A 131 -9.19 -15.01 -8.74
CA ARG A 131 -8.87 -16.45 -8.60
C ARG A 131 -10.10 -17.34 -8.50
N ARG A 132 -11.09 -16.93 -7.69
CA ARG A 132 -12.37 -17.68 -7.55
C ARG A 132 -13.12 -17.76 -8.88
N ARG A 133 -13.10 -16.69 -9.70
CA ARG A 133 -13.73 -16.70 -11.03
C ARG A 133 -13.06 -17.70 -11.97
N VAL A 134 -11.73 -17.72 -12.02
CA VAL A 134 -10.98 -18.69 -12.86
C VAL A 134 -11.32 -20.12 -12.48
N LEU A 135 -11.25 -20.45 -11.18
CA LEU A 135 -11.57 -21.81 -10.69
C LEU A 135 -13.02 -22.22 -10.98
N ARG A 136 -13.97 -21.27 -10.97
CA ARG A 136 -15.37 -21.55 -11.30
C ARG A 136 -15.53 -21.90 -12.79
N VAL A 137 -14.82 -21.22 -13.68
CA VAL A 137 -14.85 -21.49 -15.12
C VAL A 137 -14.24 -22.85 -15.44
N GLU A 138 -13.08 -23.17 -14.87
CA GLU A 138 -12.42 -24.47 -15.06
C GLU A 138 -13.31 -25.64 -14.63
N ARG A 139 -13.99 -25.52 -13.47
CA ARG A 139 -14.95 -26.55 -13.01
C ARG A 139 -16.14 -26.74 -13.95
N ALA A 140 -16.61 -25.67 -14.57
CA ALA A 140 -17.72 -25.75 -15.52
C ALA A 140 -17.33 -26.45 -16.82
N GLN A 141 -16.05 -26.39 -17.22
CA GLN A 141 -15.53 -27.05 -18.42
C GLN A 141 -15.18 -28.53 -18.21
N VAL A 142 -14.78 -28.92 -16.99
CA VAL A 142 -14.44 -30.32 -16.67
C VAL A 142 -15.70 -31.17 -16.38
N GLY A 143 -16.81 -30.53 -16.02
CA GLY A 143 -18.09 -31.19 -15.74
C GLY A 143 -19.03 -31.36 -16.94
N SER A 144 -18.58 -31.01 -18.15
CA SER A 144 -19.30 -31.16 -19.43
C SER A 144 -18.59 -32.13 -20.35
#